data_AF-A0A949AAW5-F1
#
_entry.id   AF-A0A949AAW5-F1
#
_cell.length_a   1.000
_cell.length_b   1.000
_cell.length_c   1.000
_cell.angle_alpha   90.00
_cell.angle_beta   90.00
_cell.angle_gamma   90.00
#
_symmetry.space_group_name_H-M   'P 1'
#
loop_
_entity.id
_entity.type
_entity.pdbx_description
1 polymer ?
#
loop_
_entity_poly.entity_id
_entity_poly.type
_entity_poly.pdbx_seq_one_letter_code
_entity_poly.pdbx_strand_id
1 'polypeptide(L)'
;LFTLRTGKYDIGPLPEKESENIVLDVPIPDVILDGIRSIEDQEFIESRFAENNVLYPAPPISHFPIALKPFETHILSLVAEATPLAAVIQKSELLRFDTLKILYYLLKLELICNRKQPTRQPTPRFIQQQPTTFTSFDETLQYYNAKFEYIYRVLSKEIGPVAHSILFDSITAIQESIHPCFQNLEIRGNGRIDEKSVMKSIWYENFNENSNEFLKGLEEILYAEIYAVKRHLGKDHEKLILRWIRESGN
;
A
#
# COMPACT_ATOMS: atom_id res chain seq x y z
N LEU A 1 -20.25 -28.67 6.14
CA LEU A 1 -18.81 -28.33 5.94
C LEU A 1 -18.09 -28.60 7.24
N PHE A 2 -16.94 -29.28 7.21
CA PHE A 2 -16.23 -29.69 8.42
C PHE A 2 -15.61 -28.48 9.14
N THR A 3 -15.89 -28.31 10.43
CA THR A 3 -15.26 -27.32 11.33
C THR A 3 -13.86 -27.79 11.74
N LEU A 4 -12.94 -27.86 10.77
CA LEU A 4 -11.54 -28.19 11.03
C LEU A 4 -10.81 -26.95 11.55
N ARG A 5 -10.50 -26.94 12.85
CA ARG A 5 -9.80 -25.84 13.52
C ARG A 5 -8.29 -25.80 13.27
N THR A 6 -7.73 -26.92 12.79
CA THR A 6 -6.31 -27.07 12.46
C THR A 6 -6.16 -27.95 11.22
N GLY A 7 -5.15 -27.66 10.40
CA GLY A 7 -4.83 -28.42 9.20
C GLY A 7 -3.50 -27.94 8.61
N LYS A 8 -2.75 -28.86 8.00
CA LYS A 8 -1.64 -28.51 7.11
C LYS A 8 -2.20 -28.50 5.69
N TYR A 9 -2.21 -27.33 5.09
CA TYR A 9 -2.49 -27.17 3.67
C TYR A 9 -1.14 -27.12 2.96
N ASP A 10 -0.92 -28.05 2.05
CA ASP A 10 0.25 -28.08 1.21
C ASP A 10 -0.18 -27.65 -0.18
N ILE A 11 0.39 -26.57 -0.70
CA ILE A 11 0.18 -26.15 -2.08
C ILE A 11 1.23 -26.89 -2.89
N GLY A 12 0.91 -28.13 -3.26
CA GLY A 12 1.73 -28.92 -4.16
C GLY A 12 1.74 -28.32 -5.58
N PRO A 13 2.77 -28.59 -6.38
CA PRO A 13 2.73 -28.25 -7.80
C PRO A 13 1.51 -28.90 -8.45
N LEU A 14 0.73 -28.10 -9.17
CA LEU A 14 -0.40 -28.60 -9.94
C LEU A 14 0.12 -29.65 -10.95
N PRO A 15 -0.56 -30.80 -11.13
CA PRO A 15 -0.20 -31.73 -12.20
C PRO A 15 -0.28 -31.00 -13.54
N GLU A 16 0.72 -31.19 -14.42
CA GLU A 16 0.92 -30.51 -15.71
C GLU A 16 -0.16 -30.81 -16.79
N LYS A 17 -1.41 -31.05 -16.40
CA LYS A 17 -2.52 -31.19 -17.33
C LYS A 17 -3.32 -29.89 -17.35
N GLU A 18 -3.23 -29.20 -18.48
CA GLU A 18 -4.11 -28.12 -18.98
C GLU A 18 -5.26 -27.77 -18.03
N SER A 19 -4.92 -27.09 -16.94
CA SER A 19 -5.90 -26.39 -16.14
C SER A 19 -5.98 -25.01 -16.75
N GLU A 20 -7.09 -24.71 -17.43
CA GLU A 20 -7.47 -23.32 -17.70
C GLU A 20 -7.27 -22.55 -16.39
N ASN A 21 -6.36 -21.58 -16.39
CA ASN A 21 -6.20 -20.69 -15.25
C ASN A 21 -7.49 -19.88 -15.17
N ILE A 22 -8.43 -20.32 -14.33
CA ILE A 22 -9.66 -19.57 -14.09
C ILE A 22 -9.26 -18.31 -13.31
N VAL A 23 -9.04 -17.22 -14.05
CA VAL A 23 -8.86 -15.89 -13.46
C VAL A 23 -10.24 -15.40 -13.07
N LEU A 24 -10.52 -15.46 -11.77
CA LEU A 24 -11.74 -14.89 -11.20
C LEU A 24 -11.48 -13.40 -10.93
N ASP A 25 -12.18 -12.53 -11.65
CA ASP A 25 -12.20 -11.10 -11.39
C ASP A 25 -13.09 -10.82 -10.17
N VAL A 26 -12.55 -11.10 -8.99
CA VAL A 26 -13.27 -10.91 -7.73
C VAL A 26 -12.40 -10.07 -6.78
N PRO A 27 -12.94 -8.97 -6.23
CA PRO A 27 -12.23 -8.19 -5.23
C PRO A 27 -11.93 -9.05 -3.99
N ILE A 28 -10.66 -9.38 -3.79
CA ILE A 28 -10.17 -10.20 -2.66
C ILE A 28 -10.72 -9.73 -1.30
N PRO A 29 -10.79 -8.41 -0.99
CA PRO A 29 -11.33 -7.94 0.28
C PRO A 29 -12.78 -8.37 0.54
N ASP A 30 -13.62 -8.37 -0.51
CA ASP A 30 -15.02 -8.77 -0.38
C ASP A 30 -15.15 -10.28 -0.17
N VAL A 31 -14.31 -11.08 -0.83
CA VAL A 31 -14.25 -12.54 -0.61
C VAL A 31 -13.85 -12.86 0.84
N ILE A 32 -12.87 -12.15 1.39
CA ILE A 32 -12.44 -12.31 2.78
C ILE A 32 -13.60 -11.94 3.72
N LEU A 33 -14.28 -10.81 3.44
CA LEU A 33 -15.40 -10.33 4.24
C LEU A 33 -16.55 -11.33 4.26
N ASP A 34 -16.96 -11.83 3.09
CA ASP A 34 -18.05 -12.80 2.97
C ASP A 34 -17.69 -14.16 3.58
N GLY A 35 -16.43 -14.59 3.42
CA GLY A 35 -15.91 -15.78 4.09
C GLY A 35 -15.99 -15.67 5.61
N ILE A 36 -15.63 -14.52 6.18
CA ILE A 36 -15.70 -14.30 7.63
C ILE A 36 -17.15 -14.15 8.11
N ARG A 37 -18.01 -13.45 7.38
CA ARG A 37 -19.44 -13.31 7.71
C ARG A 37 -20.13 -14.66 7.84
N SER A 38 -19.70 -15.63 7.02
CA SER A 38 -20.20 -17.01 6.98
C SER A 38 -19.68 -17.91 8.11
N ILE A 39 -18.78 -17.42 8.97
CA ILE A 39 -18.31 -18.19 10.14
C ILE A 39 -19.42 -18.27 11.19
N GLU A 40 -19.77 -19.50 11.55
CA GLU A 40 -20.72 -19.84 12.62
C GLU A 40 -20.04 -20.39 13.89
N ASP A 41 -18.74 -20.71 13.84
CA ASP A 41 -17.98 -21.25 14.98
C ASP A 41 -17.67 -20.14 15.99
N GLN A 42 -18.50 -20.05 17.04
CA GLN A 42 -18.37 -19.07 18.12
C GLN A 42 -17.05 -19.19 18.89
N GLU A 43 -16.66 -20.41 19.26
CA GLU A 43 -15.42 -20.63 20.01
C GLU A 43 -14.19 -20.23 19.18
N PHE A 44 -14.21 -20.47 17.87
CA PHE A 44 -13.15 -20.02 16.98
C PHE A 44 -12.97 -18.51 17.02
N ILE A 45 -14.06 -17.74 16.91
CA ILE A 45 -14.02 -16.28 16.93
C ILE A 45 -13.59 -15.78 18.32
N GLU A 46 -14.19 -16.32 19.39
CA GLU A 46 -13.87 -15.92 20.76
C GLU A 46 -12.40 -16.16 21.11
N SER A 47 -11.79 -17.27 20.65
CA SER A 47 -10.38 -17.59 20.91
C SER A 47 -9.38 -16.57 20.32
N ARG A 48 -9.83 -15.69 19.42
CA ARG A 48 -8.99 -14.65 18.81
C ARG A 48 -8.87 -13.40 19.66
N PHE A 49 -9.69 -13.29 20.70
CA PHE A 49 -9.75 -12.13 21.56
C PHE A 49 -9.41 -12.49 23.01
N ALA A 50 -8.41 -11.82 23.57
CA ALA A 50 -8.19 -11.84 25.01
C ALA A 50 -9.09 -10.81 25.69
N GLU A 51 -9.49 -11.05 26.94
CA GLU A 51 -10.38 -10.16 27.70
C GLU A 51 -9.79 -8.76 27.90
N ASN A 52 -8.46 -8.65 27.97
CA ASN A 52 -7.72 -7.41 28.13
C ASN A 52 -7.29 -6.77 26.79
N ASN A 53 -7.83 -7.24 25.65
CA ASN A 53 -7.52 -6.65 24.36
C ASN A 53 -7.95 -5.18 24.32
N VAL A 54 -7.03 -4.32 23.89
CA VAL A 54 -7.31 -2.94 23.52
C VAL A 54 -7.21 -2.84 22.01
N LEU A 55 -8.23 -2.24 21.41
CA LEU A 55 -8.35 -2.04 19.98
C LEU A 55 -7.96 -0.61 19.64
N TYR A 56 -7.31 -0.45 18.50
CA TYR A 56 -6.83 0.83 18.00
C TYR A 56 -7.29 0.98 16.54
N PRO A 57 -7.62 2.20 16.08
CA PRO A 57 -7.84 2.44 14.66
C PRO A 57 -6.54 2.11 13.90
N ALA A 58 -6.67 1.51 12.73
CA ALA A 58 -5.54 1.42 11.82
C ALA A 58 -5.30 2.79 11.16
N PRO A 59 -4.04 3.14 10.81
CA PRO A 59 -3.77 4.33 10.02
C PRO A 59 -4.47 4.24 8.65
N PRO A 60 -4.82 5.39 8.02
CA PRO A 60 -5.45 5.43 6.71
C PRO A 60 -4.43 5.06 5.63
N ILE A 61 -4.11 3.78 5.55
CA ILE A 61 -3.26 3.21 4.50
C ILE A 61 -4.22 2.57 3.52
N SER A 62 -4.39 3.22 2.35
CA SER A 62 -5.08 2.72 1.16
C SER A 62 -6.20 1.73 1.48
N HIS A 63 -7.29 2.24 2.04
CA HIS A 63 -8.49 1.43 2.25
C HIS A 63 -8.92 0.90 0.89
N PHE A 64 -8.92 -0.43 0.73
CA PHE A 64 -9.67 -1.03 -0.36
C PHE A 64 -11.13 -0.57 -0.23
N PRO A 65 -11.81 -0.23 -1.34
CA PRO A 65 -13.23 0.09 -1.29
C PRO A 65 -14.00 -1.16 -0.85
N ILE A 66 -14.26 -1.27 0.45
CA ILE A 66 -14.98 -2.40 1.05
C ILE A 66 -16.40 -1.94 1.37
N ALA A 67 -17.38 -2.72 0.93
CA ALA A 67 -18.79 -2.46 1.22
C ALA A 67 -19.16 -2.92 2.65
N LEU A 68 -18.88 -2.07 3.64
CA LEU A 68 -19.35 -2.26 5.01
C LEU A 68 -20.85 -1.93 5.13
N LYS A 69 -21.58 -2.79 5.84
CA LYS A 69 -22.98 -2.53 6.22
C LYS A 69 -23.05 -1.46 7.31
N PRO A 70 -24.19 -0.77 7.51
CA PRO A 70 -24.29 0.34 8.47
C PRO A 70 -23.86 -0.02 9.91
N PHE A 71 -24.23 -1.21 10.39
CA PHE A 71 -23.85 -1.68 11.73
C PHE A 71 -22.36 -2.05 11.84
N GLU A 72 -21.74 -2.43 10.72
CA GLU A 72 -20.30 -2.73 10.63
C GLU A 72 -19.48 -1.44 10.69
N THR A 73 -19.93 -0.41 9.96
CA THR A 73 -19.37 0.95 10.02
C THR A 73 -19.54 1.55 11.41
N HIS A 74 -20.67 1.28 12.08
CA HIS A 74 -20.87 1.68 13.47
C HIS A 74 -19.83 1.06 14.41
N ILE A 75 -19.59 -0.25 14.32
CA ILE A 75 -18.56 -0.88 15.18
C ILE A 75 -17.16 -0.34 14.88
N LEU A 76 -16.83 -0.08 13.61
CA LEU A 76 -15.57 0.56 13.25
C LEU A 76 -15.42 1.94 13.92
N SER A 77 -16.48 2.75 13.95
CA SER A 77 -16.43 4.09 14.58
C SER A 77 -16.30 4.05 16.11
N LEU A 78 -16.68 2.96 16.77
CA LEU A 78 -16.43 2.74 18.21
C LEU A 78 -14.93 2.55 18.53
N VAL A 79 -14.12 2.22 17.53
CA VAL A 79 -12.66 2.03 17.64
C VAL A 79 -11.92 3.29 17.14
N ALA A 80 -12.42 4.48 17.48
CA ALA A 80 -11.80 5.75 17.09
C ALA A 80 -10.50 6.07 17.84
N GLU A 81 -10.29 5.47 19.01
CA GLU A 81 -9.10 5.63 19.84
C GLU A 81 -8.65 4.27 20.40
N ALA A 82 -7.83 4.29 21.46
CA ALA A 82 -7.48 3.11 22.24
C ALA A 82 -8.67 2.60 23.06
N THR A 83 -9.57 1.83 22.45
CA THR A 83 -10.81 1.35 23.08
C THR A 83 -10.66 -0.10 23.58
N PRO A 84 -10.89 -0.37 24.88
CA PRO A 84 -10.94 -1.74 25.39
C PRO A 84 -12.04 -2.56 24.73
N LEU A 85 -11.79 -3.84 24.46
CA LEU A 85 -12.75 -4.76 23.83
C LEU A 85 -14.10 -4.78 24.56
N ALA A 86 -14.10 -4.83 25.89
CA ALA A 86 -15.31 -4.82 26.70
C ALA A 86 -16.18 -3.57 26.46
N ALA A 87 -15.54 -2.41 26.27
CA ALA A 87 -16.23 -1.16 26.00
C ALA A 87 -16.85 -1.14 24.60
N VAL A 88 -16.19 -1.74 23.61
CA VAL A 88 -16.76 -1.89 22.26
C VAL A 88 -17.98 -2.81 22.28
N ILE A 89 -17.88 -3.96 22.95
CA ILE A 89 -19.01 -4.90 23.09
C ILE A 89 -20.20 -4.21 23.75
N GLN A 90 -19.98 -3.47 24.83
CA GLN A 90 -21.04 -2.75 25.54
C GLN A 90 -21.72 -1.68 24.67
N LYS A 91 -20.96 -0.98 23.82
CA LYS A 91 -21.48 0.10 22.97
C LYS A 91 -22.03 -0.37 21.61
N SER A 92 -21.76 -1.62 21.23
CA SER A 92 -22.08 -2.13 19.88
C SER A 92 -23.57 -2.38 19.63
N GLU A 93 -24.39 -2.47 20.67
CA GLU A 93 -25.82 -2.84 20.60
C GLU A 93 -26.11 -4.18 19.89
N LEU A 94 -25.08 -4.97 19.59
CA LEU A 94 -25.15 -6.30 18.98
C LEU A 94 -24.82 -7.38 20.00
N LEU A 95 -25.14 -8.64 19.65
CA LEU A 95 -24.71 -9.79 20.42
C LEU A 95 -23.19 -9.88 20.42
N ARG A 96 -22.61 -10.36 21.53
CA ARG A 96 -21.16 -10.48 21.70
C ARG A 96 -20.51 -11.19 20.53
N PHE A 97 -21.07 -12.31 20.07
CA PHE A 97 -20.52 -13.07 18.95
C PHE A 97 -20.50 -12.25 17.65
N ASP A 98 -21.57 -11.54 17.33
CA ASP A 98 -21.64 -10.70 16.13
C ASP A 98 -20.64 -9.55 16.19
N THR A 99 -20.52 -8.89 17.34
CA THR A 99 -19.51 -7.84 17.55
C THR A 99 -18.10 -8.39 17.40
N LEU A 100 -17.79 -9.54 17.98
CA LEU A 100 -16.46 -10.17 17.86
C LEU A 100 -16.17 -10.62 16.43
N LYS A 101 -17.16 -11.13 15.70
CA LYS A 101 -17.02 -11.51 14.29
C LYS A 101 -16.73 -10.28 13.42
N ILE A 102 -17.37 -9.17 13.73
CA ILE A 102 -17.12 -7.88 13.07
C ILE A 102 -15.70 -7.39 13.33
N LEU A 103 -15.31 -7.33 14.60
CA LEU A 103 -13.95 -6.97 15.00
C LEU A 103 -12.91 -7.90 14.38
N TYR A 104 -13.24 -9.19 14.18
CA TYR A 104 -12.34 -10.16 13.59
C TYR A 104 -12.02 -9.84 12.13
N TYR A 105 -13.02 -9.58 11.27
CA TYR A 105 -12.70 -9.17 9.91
C TYR A 105 -12.08 -7.77 9.86
N LEU A 106 -12.46 -6.84 10.73
CA LEU A 106 -11.81 -5.52 10.78
C LEU A 106 -10.31 -5.65 11.09
N LEU A 107 -9.91 -6.61 11.94
CA LEU A 107 -8.50 -6.95 12.17
C LEU A 107 -7.83 -7.61 10.96
N LYS A 108 -8.56 -8.43 10.19
CA LYS A 108 -8.03 -9.13 9.00
C LYS A 108 -7.91 -8.24 7.77
N LEU A 109 -8.79 -7.25 7.67
CA LEU A 109 -8.76 -6.20 6.64
C LEU A 109 -7.88 -5.02 7.06
N GLU A 110 -7.17 -5.15 8.20
CA GLU A 110 -6.27 -4.12 8.74
C GLU A 110 -6.94 -2.75 8.92
N LEU A 111 -8.24 -2.72 9.21
CA LEU A 111 -9.00 -1.51 9.54
C LEU A 111 -8.88 -1.13 11.02
N ILE A 112 -8.55 -2.11 11.88
CA ILE A 112 -8.23 -1.92 13.30
C ILE A 112 -7.02 -2.80 13.69
N CYS A 113 -6.44 -2.54 14.86
CA CYS A 113 -5.29 -3.26 15.40
C CYS A 113 -5.49 -3.63 16.88
N ASN A 114 -4.90 -4.74 17.33
CA ASN A 114 -4.98 -5.22 18.73
C ASN A 114 -3.72 -4.93 19.56
N ARG A 115 -2.77 -4.20 18.98
CA ARG A 115 -1.56 -3.74 19.66
C ARG A 115 -1.58 -2.23 19.61
N LYS A 116 -1.17 -1.60 20.71
CA LYS A 116 -0.77 -0.20 20.69
C LYS A 116 0.35 -0.13 19.68
N GLN A 117 0.01 0.23 18.45
CA GLN A 117 1.03 0.70 17.56
C GLN A 117 1.64 1.86 18.34
N PRO A 118 2.96 1.89 18.56
CA PRO A 118 3.57 3.14 18.98
C PRO A 118 2.97 4.22 18.07
N THR A 119 2.84 5.45 18.55
CA THR A 119 2.96 6.62 17.68
C THR A 119 4.39 6.59 17.09
N ARG A 120 4.72 5.50 16.40
CA ARG A 120 5.63 5.47 15.29
C ARG A 120 4.98 6.48 14.38
N GLN A 121 5.56 7.67 14.37
CA GLN A 121 5.78 8.33 13.09
C GLN A 121 5.98 7.21 12.08
N PRO A 122 5.11 7.12 11.07
CA PRO A 122 5.01 5.97 10.19
C PRO A 122 6.42 5.51 9.88
N THR A 123 6.73 4.25 10.19
CA THR A 123 7.93 3.66 9.61
C THR A 123 7.70 3.82 8.11
N PRO A 124 8.48 4.65 7.40
CA PRO A 124 8.01 5.13 6.12
C PRO A 124 8.03 3.96 5.15
N ARG A 125 6.85 3.40 4.87
CA ARG A 125 6.41 3.46 3.49
C ARG A 125 6.26 4.94 3.21
N PHE A 126 6.86 5.42 2.13
CA PHE A 126 7.04 6.83 1.86
C PHE A 126 5.69 7.52 1.67
N ILE A 127 4.99 7.78 2.76
CA ILE A 127 4.10 8.92 2.85
C ILE A 127 5.07 10.07 3.03
N GLN A 128 5.57 10.53 1.88
CA GLN A 128 6.31 11.77 1.79
C GLN A 128 5.46 12.83 2.51
N GLN A 129 6.13 13.76 3.19
CA GLN A 129 5.57 15.08 3.37
C GLN A 129 5.33 15.62 1.96
N GLN A 130 4.17 15.28 1.38
CA GLN A 130 3.70 15.88 0.16
C GLN A 130 3.51 17.36 0.50
N PRO A 131 4.03 18.29 -0.31
CA PRO A 131 3.69 19.68 -0.13
C PRO A 131 2.17 19.82 -0.16
N THR A 132 1.67 20.66 0.75
CA THR A 132 0.30 21.17 0.91
C THR A 132 -0.74 20.80 -0.16
N THR A 133 -0.44 21.16 -1.40
CA THR A 133 -1.29 20.98 -2.57
C THR A 133 -0.40 21.29 -3.77
N PHE A 134 -0.06 20.30 -4.60
CA PHE A 134 0.47 20.62 -5.92
C PHE A 134 -0.61 21.33 -6.73
N THR A 135 -0.23 22.30 -7.57
CA THR A 135 -1.18 23.06 -8.39
C THR A 135 -1.18 22.63 -9.86
N SER A 136 -0.20 21.82 -10.27
CA SER A 136 -0.07 21.33 -11.65
C SER A 136 0.74 20.04 -11.75
N PHE A 137 0.59 19.34 -12.88
CA PHE A 137 1.41 18.16 -13.21
C PHE A 137 2.89 18.50 -13.36
N ASP A 138 3.20 19.68 -13.90
CA ASP A 138 4.58 20.17 -14.10
C ASP A 138 5.30 20.35 -12.76
N GLU A 139 4.65 21.07 -11.82
CA GLU A 139 5.16 21.27 -10.46
C GLU A 139 5.39 19.93 -9.75
N THR A 140 4.43 19.01 -9.90
CA THR A 140 4.52 17.66 -9.33
C THR A 140 5.72 16.89 -9.91
N LEU A 141 5.87 16.90 -11.23
CA LEU A 141 6.96 16.21 -11.91
C LEU A 141 8.32 16.83 -11.56
N GLN A 142 8.40 18.15 -11.45
CA GLN A 142 9.61 18.85 -11.05
C GLN A 142 10.05 18.46 -9.63
N TYR A 143 9.10 18.36 -8.70
CA TYR A 143 9.35 17.92 -7.34
C TYR A 143 9.92 16.49 -7.28
N TYR A 144 9.37 15.56 -8.06
CA TYR A 144 9.88 14.18 -8.14
C TYR A 144 11.20 14.07 -8.90
N ASN A 145 11.40 14.88 -9.94
CA ASN A 145 12.64 14.92 -10.70
C ASN A 145 13.86 15.27 -9.83
N ALA A 146 13.70 16.11 -8.81
CA ALA A 146 14.78 16.38 -7.85
C ALA A 146 15.21 15.12 -7.08
N LYS A 147 14.28 14.20 -6.83
CA LYS A 147 14.53 12.92 -6.15
C LYS A 147 15.17 11.91 -7.08
N PHE A 148 14.67 11.78 -8.31
CA PHE A 148 15.26 10.90 -9.33
C PHE A 148 16.70 11.31 -9.65
N GLU A 149 16.96 12.61 -9.82
CA GLU A 149 18.31 13.14 -10.04
C GLU A 149 19.25 12.83 -8.86
N TYR A 150 18.75 12.93 -7.62
CA TYR A 150 19.53 12.57 -6.44
C TYR A 150 19.90 11.09 -6.43
N ILE A 151 18.92 10.21 -6.68
CA ILE A 151 19.13 8.75 -6.70
C ILE A 151 20.14 8.39 -7.79
N TYR A 152 19.97 8.94 -9.00
CA TYR A 152 20.91 8.76 -10.10
C TYR A 152 22.32 9.23 -9.74
N ARG A 153 22.47 10.38 -9.08
CA ARG A 153 23.79 10.88 -8.65
C ARG A 153 24.45 9.93 -7.64
N VAL A 154 23.68 9.36 -6.70
CA VAL A 154 24.21 8.38 -5.73
C VAL A 154 24.68 7.12 -6.46
N LEU A 155 23.86 6.58 -7.37
CA LEU A 155 24.26 5.41 -8.17
C LEU A 155 25.47 5.70 -9.05
N SER A 156 25.44 6.78 -9.82
CA SER A 156 26.50 7.14 -10.75
C SER A 156 27.84 7.37 -10.05
N LYS A 157 27.84 7.87 -8.81
CA LYS A 157 29.05 8.02 -8.01
C LYS A 157 29.71 6.68 -7.66
N GLU A 158 28.92 5.65 -7.35
CA GLU A 158 29.42 4.36 -6.89
C GLU A 158 29.72 3.38 -8.03
N ILE A 159 28.90 3.39 -9.10
CA ILE A 159 28.97 2.41 -10.20
C ILE A 159 29.11 3.04 -11.60
N GLY A 160 29.29 4.36 -11.67
CA GLY A 160 29.62 5.07 -12.91
C GLY A 160 28.48 5.09 -13.94
N PRO A 161 28.78 5.04 -15.25
CA PRO A 161 27.79 5.22 -16.32
C PRO A 161 26.74 4.10 -16.37
N VAL A 162 27.02 2.94 -15.77
CA VAL A 162 26.08 1.80 -15.70
C VAL A 162 24.83 2.13 -14.88
N ALA A 163 24.89 3.15 -14.02
CA ALA A 163 23.75 3.66 -13.26
C ALA A 163 22.54 3.99 -14.15
N HIS A 164 22.78 4.53 -15.36
CA HIS A 164 21.71 4.92 -16.27
C HIS A 164 20.93 3.69 -16.76
N SER A 165 21.62 2.65 -17.20
CA SER A 165 21.01 1.39 -17.64
C SER A 165 20.24 0.71 -16.51
N ILE A 166 20.78 0.70 -15.29
CA ILE A 166 20.10 0.07 -14.14
C ILE A 166 18.79 0.78 -13.80
N LEU A 167 18.77 2.11 -13.76
CA LEU A 167 17.54 2.84 -13.49
C LEU A 167 16.54 2.69 -14.64
N PHE A 168 17.01 2.76 -15.88
CA PHE A 168 16.16 2.53 -17.04
C PHE A 168 15.49 1.15 -17.00
N ASP A 169 16.26 0.09 -16.80
CA ASP A 169 15.72 -1.28 -16.71
C ASP A 169 14.72 -1.43 -15.54
N SER A 170 15.00 -0.78 -14.41
CA SER A 170 14.13 -0.83 -13.23
C SER A 170 12.80 -0.13 -13.46
N ILE A 171 12.81 0.97 -14.22
CA ILE A 171 11.61 1.73 -14.56
C ILE A 171 10.82 1.01 -15.65
N THR A 172 11.48 0.51 -16.69
CA THR A 172 10.84 -0.28 -17.76
C THR A 172 10.15 -1.53 -17.20
N ALA A 173 10.71 -2.17 -16.17
CA ALA A 173 10.10 -3.33 -15.52
C ALA A 173 8.74 -3.05 -14.87
N ILE A 174 8.43 -1.79 -14.55
CA ILE A 174 7.15 -1.39 -13.94
C ILE A 174 6.25 -0.60 -14.91
N GLN A 175 6.70 -0.28 -16.12
CA GLN A 175 5.98 0.59 -17.06
C GLN A 175 4.57 0.08 -17.41
N GLU A 176 4.38 -1.23 -17.51
CA GLU A 176 3.06 -1.84 -17.80
C GLU A 176 2.09 -1.76 -16.60
N SER A 177 2.61 -1.52 -15.40
CA SER A 177 1.84 -1.51 -14.13
C SER A 177 1.51 -0.10 -13.62
N ILE A 178 2.07 0.94 -14.24
CA ILE A 178 1.85 2.35 -13.87
C ILE A 178 0.91 3.05 -14.86
N HIS A 179 0.48 4.26 -14.51
CA HIS A 179 -0.48 5.03 -15.32
C HIS A 179 0.00 5.20 -16.78
N PRO A 180 -0.90 5.10 -17.79
CA PRO A 180 -0.54 5.14 -19.21
C PRO A 180 0.31 6.34 -19.64
N CYS A 181 0.22 7.47 -18.92
CA CYS A 181 1.00 8.65 -19.21
C CYS A 181 2.53 8.46 -19.12
N PHE A 182 2.98 7.42 -18.42
CA PHE A 182 4.39 7.08 -18.24
C PHE A 182 4.90 6.04 -19.26
N GLN A 183 4.07 5.50 -20.14
CA GLN A 183 4.49 4.45 -21.08
C GLN A 183 5.60 4.90 -22.04
N ASN A 184 5.58 6.18 -22.43
CA ASN A 184 6.57 6.76 -23.33
C ASN A 184 7.56 7.67 -22.59
N LEU A 185 7.77 7.46 -21.29
CA LEU A 185 8.69 8.29 -20.51
C LEU A 185 10.12 8.09 -21.02
N GLU A 186 10.87 9.20 -21.13
CA GLU A 186 12.30 9.18 -21.42
C GLU A 186 13.10 9.62 -20.20
N ILE A 187 14.22 8.94 -19.91
CA ILE A 187 15.13 9.31 -18.81
C ILE A 187 16.32 10.06 -19.40
N ARG A 188 16.58 11.26 -18.89
CA ARG A 188 17.73 12.08 -19.27
C ARG A 188 19.03 11.52 -18.66
N GLY A 189 20.17 11.92 -19.20
CA GLY A 189 21.50 11.50 -18.72
C GLY A 189 21.87 11.92 -17.29
N ASN A 190 21.02 12.72 -16.63
CA ASN A 190 21.12 13.07 -15.20
C ASN A 190 20.07 12.36 -14.32
N GLY A 191 19.36 11.37 -14.87
CA GLY A 191 18.35 10.59 -14.13
C GLY A 191 16.98 11.25 -14.02
N ARG A 192 16.80 12.46 -14.55
CA ARG A 192 15.48 13.11 -14.58
C ARG A 192 14.61 12.52 -15.67
N ILE A 193 13.30 12.46 -15.43
CA ILE A 193 12.31 12.20 -16.47
C ILE A 193 12.20 13.42 -17.38
N ASP A 194 12.16 13.19 -18.69
CA ASP A 194 11.91 14.24 -19.67
C ASP A 194 10.47 14.75 -19.58
N GLU A 195 10.31 16.00 -19.14
CA GLU A 195 9.00 16.64 -18.96
C GLU A 195 8.16 16.60 -20.26
N LYS A 196 8.76 16.77 -21.44
CA LYS A 196 8.02 16.76 -22.70
C LYS A 196 7.45 15.38 -23.02
N SER A 197 8.17 14.31 -22.67
CA SER A 197 7.69 12.92 -22.87
C SER A 197 6.41 12.63 -22.09
N VAL A 198 6.32 13.13 -20.85
CA VAL A 198 5.16 12.92 -19.97
C VAL A 198 4.04 13.92 -20.27
N MET A 199 4.36 15.21 -20.44
CA MET A 199 3.36 16.26 -20.67
C MET A 199 2.57 16.08 -21.97
N LYS A 200 3.17 15.45 -23.00
CA LYS A 200 2.47 15.09 -24.23
C LYS A 200 1.33 14.10 -23.98
N SER A 201 1.52 13.16 -23.05
CA SER A 201 0.56 12.10 -22.77
C SER A 201 -0.63 12.59 -21.94
N ILE A 202 -0.45 13.66 -21.15
CA ILE A 202 -1.47 14.22 -20.24
C ILE A 202 -1.99 15.60 -20.68
N TRP A 203 -1.68 16.02 -21.91
CA TRP A 203 -2.00 17.37 -22.41
C TRP A 203 -3.49 17.73 -22.29
N TYR A 204 -4.37 16.74 -22.38
CA TYR A 204 -5.83 16.90 -22.31
C TYR A 204 -6.43 16.57 -20.93
N GLU A 205 -5.62 16.21 -19.95
CA GLU A 205 -6.08 15.75 -18.64
C GLU A 205 -6.31 16.90 -17.66
N ASN A 206 -7.34 16.77 -16.81
CA ASN A 206 -7.59 17.71 -15.72
C ASN A 206 -6.78 17.31 -14.49
N PHE A 207 -5.89 18.19 -14.03
CA PHE A 207 -5.06 17.96 -12.85
C PHE A 207 -5.89 17.62 -11.60
N ASN A 208 -7.02 18.29 -11.38
CA ASN A 208 -7.83 18.06 -10.18
C ASN A 208 -8.47 16.67 -10.15
N GLU A 209 -8.68 16.06 -11.32
CA GLU A 209 -9.29 14.74 -11.45
C GLU A 209 -8.23 13.63 -11.44
N ASN A 210 -7.07 13.85 -12.09
CA ASN A 210 -6.09 12.80 -12.35
C ASN A 210 -4.79 12.93 -11.53
N SER A 211 -4.65 13.96 -10.69
CA SER A 211 -3.44 14.18 -9.86
C SER A 211 -3.08 12.98 -8.99
N ASN A 212 -4.07 12.28 -8.43
CA ASN A 212 -3.82 11.10 -7.58
C ASN A 212 -3.17 9.94 -8.35
N GLU A 213 -3.63 9.65 -9.57
CA GLU A 213 -3.07 8.57 -10.39
C GLU A 213 -1.68 8.93 -10.91
N PHE A 214 -1.49 10.21 -11.26
CA PHE A 214 -0.19 10.74 -11.65
C PHE A 214 0.84 10.66 -10.51
N LEU A 215 0.44 11.10 -9.31
CA LEU A 215 1.26 11.01 -8.10
C LEU A 215 1.62 9.56 -7.79
N LYS A 216 0.64 8.66 -7.85
CA LYS A 216 0.87 7.23 -7.63
C LYS A 216 1.90 6.68 -8.62
N GLY A 217 1.82 7.01 -9.90
CA GLY A 217 2.82 6.57 -10.88
C GLY A 217 4.23 7.09 -10.59
N LEU A 218 4.38 8.36 -10.18
CA LEU A 218 5.67 8.91 -9.76
C LEU A 218 6.21 8.26 -8.48
N GLU A 219 5.34 7.90 -7.55
CA GLU A 219 5.72 7.13 -6.34
C GLU A 219 6.21 5.73 -6.70
N GLU A 220 5.52 5.02 -7.58
CA GLU A 220 5.96 3.68 -8.06
C GLU A 220 7.32 3.75 -8.76
N ILE A 221 7.55 4.76 -9.60
CA ILE A 221 8.86 5.01 -10.22
C ILE A 221 9.92 5.23 -9.15
N LEU A 222 9.65 6.09 -8.16
CA LEU A 222 10.59 6.35 -7.07
C LEU A 222 10.94 5.08 -6.30
N TYR A 223 9.94 4.25 -6.00
CA TYR A 223 10.13 2.97 -5.31
C TYR A 223 10.99 2.00 -6.13
N ALA A 224 10.77 1.91 -7.44
CA ALA A 224 11.60 1.09 -8.32
C ALA A 224 13.06 1.54 -8.31
N GLU A 225 13.33 2.85 -8.37
CA GLU A 225 14.70 3.37 -8.30
C GLU A 225 15.38 3.10 -6.94
N ILE A 226 14.67 3.29 -5.84
CA ILE A 226 15.20 2.99 -4.50
C ILE A 226 15.48 1.49 -4.35
N TYR A 227 14.61 0.64 -4.89
CA TYR A 227 14.82 -0.79 -4.90
C TYR A 227 16.05 -1.17 -5.73
N ALA A 228 16.27 -0.51 -6.87
CA ALA A 228 17.48 -0.67 -7.67
C ALA A 228 18.73 -0.32 -6.85
N VAL A 229 18.72 0.79 -6.12
CA VAL A 229 19.82 1.16 -5.21
C VAL A 229 20.07 0.07 -4.18
N LYS A 230 19.03 -0.40 -3.50
CA LYS A 230 19.15 -1.46 -2.51
C LYS A 230 19.76 -2.74 -3.11
N ARG A 231 19.32 -3.11 -4.31
CA ARG A 231 19.77 -4.31 -5.02
C ARG A 231 21.25 -4.22 -5.43
N HIS A 232 21.71 -3.05 -5.86
CA HIS A 232 23.06 -2.88 -6.41
C HIS A 232 24.10 -2.32 -5.43
N LEU A 233 23.69 -1.46 -4.50
CA LEU A 233 24.58 -0.79 -3.53
C LEU A 233 24.33 -1.21 -2.06
N GLY A 234 23.26 -1.95 -1.80
CA GLY A 234 22.95 -2.47 -0.47
C GLY A 234 22.12 -1.52 0.42
N LYS A 235 21.80 -2.01 1.63
CA LYS A 235 20.84 -1.38 2.55
C LYS A 235 21.30 -0.05 3.15
N ASP A 236 22.60 0.21 3.22
CA ASP A 236 23.09 1.46 3.83
C ASP A 236 22.95 2.65 2.87
N HIS A 237 23.11 2.42 1.56
CA HIS A 237 22.81 3.41 0.53
C HIS A 237 21.31 3.68 0.41
N GLU A 238 20.48 2.63 0.51
CA GLU A 238 19.02 2.78 0.63
C GLU A 238 18.69 3.74 1.78
N LYS A 239 19.16 3.48 3.00
CA LYS A 239 18.90 4.34 4.18
C LYS A 239 19.34 5.80 3.97
N LEU A 240 20.48 6.02 3.31
CA LEU A 240 20.99 7.37 3.02
C LEU A 240 20.00 8.12 2.13
N ILE A 241 19.53 7.49 1.05
CA ILE A 241 18.53 8.06 0.15
C ILE A 241 17.21 8.29 0.89
N LEU A 242 16.74 7.33 1.69
CA LEU A 242 15.52 7.49 2.50
C LEU A 242 15.58 8.72 3.40
N ARG A 243 16.75 8.92 4.03
CA ARG A 243 16.99 10.05 4.92
C ARG A 243 16.98 11.37 4.16
N TRP A 244 17.68 11.44 3.03
CA TRP A 244 17.71 12.66 2.20
C TRP A 244 16.33 13.02 1.65
N ILE A 245 15.55 12.04 1.17
CA ILE A 245 14.18 12.28 0.67
C ILE A 245 13.29 12.83 1.78
N ARG A 246 13.46 12.35 3.02
CA ARG A 246 12.71 12.86 4.18
C ARG A 246 13.10 14.29 4.53
N GLU A 247 14.40 14.61 4.48
CA GLU A 247 14.92 15.94 4.82
C GLU A 247 14.66 16.97 3.71
N SER A 248 14.45 16.52 2.47
CA SER A 248 14.20 17.39 1.31
C SER A 248 12.71 17.65 1.03
N GLY A 249 11.81 17.02 1.77
CA GLY A 249 10.38 17.30 1.75
C GLY A 249 10.05 18.55 2.56
N ASN A 250 10.40 19.73 2.04
CA ASN A 250 9.85 21.01 2.49
C ASN A 250 8.50 21.27 1.83
#